data_AF-A0A2N0TRB6-F1
#
_entry.id   AF-A0A2N0TRB6-F1
#
_cell.length_a   1.000
_cell.length_b   1.000
_cell.length_c   1.000
_cell.angle_alpha   90.00
_cell.angle_beta   90.00
_cell.angle_gamma   90.00
#
_symmetry.space_group_name_H-M   'P 1'
#
loop_
_entity.id
_entity.type
_entity.pdbx_description
1 polymer ?
#
loop_
_entity_poly.entity_id
_entity_poly.type
_entity_poly.pdbx_seq_one_letter_code
_entity_poly.pdbx_strand_id
1 'polypeptide(L)'
;MKVQLVIAVFLFGCLTSIFGQTISKNELKEILQETLIKSRDFVPNATNSWIYDNSEKDYETKDTLILNTARSLKRDYCQTINWTFYKWNKFQLEVADYCNEPPTKLASKDKDYFQLLIKETDGKIHLMFQNQNNIQDKFEIIELVENLPLENDSSQFAYTLK
;
A
#
# COMPACT_ATOMS: atom_id res chain seq x y z
N MET A 1 6.98 -53.11 46.19
CA MET A 1 6.22 -51.87 45.89
C MET A 1 6.43 -51.54 44.42
N LYS A 2 5.36 -51.48 43.62
CA LYS A 2 5.43 -51.12 42.19
C LYS A 2 5.12 -49.63 42.06
N VAL A 3 6.08 -48.84 41.60
CA VAL A 3 5.88 -47.42 41.31
C VAL A 3 5.33 -47.33 39.89
N GLN A 4 4.09 -46.84 39.74
CA GLN A 4 3.51 -46.55 38.44
C GLN A 4 3.91 -45.13 38.02
N LEU A 5 4.59 -45.04 36.87
CA LEU A 5 4.96 -43.77 36.26
C LEU A 5 3.75 -43.23 35.49
N VAL A 6 3.15 -42.13 35.96
CA VAL A 6 2.08 -41.44 35.25
C VAL A 6 2.73 -40.33 34.41
N ILE A 7 2.74 -40.49 33.09
CA ILE A 7 3.21 -39.47 32.16
C ILE A 7 2.03 -38.55 31.84
N ALA A 8 2.05 -37.34 32.39
CA ALA A 8 1.11 -36.28 32.01
C ALA A 8 1.58 -35.64 30.70
N VAL A 9 0.95 -36.02 29.58
CA VAL A 9 1.17 -35.38 28.28
C VAL A 9 0.38 -34.07 28.25
N PHE A 10 1.05 -32.96 28.52
CA PHE A 10 0.51 -31.62 28.28
C PHE A 10 0.52 -31.35 26.77
N LEU A 11 -0.61 -31.59 26.11
CA LEU A 11 -0.88 -31.07 24.78
C LEU A 11 -1.14 -29.56 24.91
N PHE A 12 -0.07 -28.76 24.90
CA PHE A 12 -0.16 -27.34 24.59
C PHE A 12 -0.55 -27.22 23.11
N GLY A 13 -1.86 -27.25 22.85
CA GLY A 13 -2.41 -26.81 21.58
C GLY A 13 -2.05 -25.33 21.42
N CYS A 14 -1.07 -25.03 20.58
CA CYS A 14 -0.84 -23.69 20.07
C CYS A 14 -2.09 -23.29 19.27
N LEU A 15 -3.04 -22.66 19.95
CA LEU A 15 -4.01 -21.79 19.32
C LEU A 15 -3.27 -20.51 18.92
N THR A 16 -2.53 -20.57 17.81
CA THR A 16 -2.17 -19.35 17.08
C THR A 16 -3.43 -18.87 16.40
N SER A 17 -4.29 -18.22 17.17
CA SER A 17 -5.32 -17.35 16.62
C SER A 17 -4.60 -16.19 15.94
N ILE A 18 -4.33 -16.35 14.65
CA ILE A 18 -4.06 -15.22 13.76
C ILE A 18 -5.41 -14.52 13.61
N PHE A 19 -5.77 -13.72 14.61
CA PHE A 19 -6.81 -12.72 14.43
C PHE A 19 -6.22 -11.70 13.47
N GLY A 20 -6.52 -11.85 12.17
CA GLY A 20 -6.41 -10.74 11.24
C GLY A 20 -7.31 -9.63 11.77
N GLN A 21 -6.71 -8.58 12.34
CA GLN A 21 -7.47 -7.42 12.76
C GLN A 21 -8.08 -6.81 11.50
N THR A 22 -9.41 -6.76 11.45
CA THR A 22 -10.10 -5.99 10.41
C THR A 22 -9.80 -4.52 10.68
N ILE A 23 -8.92 -3.93 9.87
CA ILE A 23 -8.62 -2.50 9.95
C ILE A 23 -9.90 -1.69 9.76
N SER A 24 -10.10 -0.65 10.57
CA SER A 24 -11.25 0.24 10.42
C SER A 24 -11.02 1.28 9.31
N LYS A 25 -12.09 1.83 8.73
CA LYS A 25 -11.98 2.91 7.73
C LYS A 25 -11.20 4.13 8.26
N ASN A 26 -11.39 4.48 9.53
CA ASN A 26 -10.71 5.63 10.14
C ASN A 26 -9.23 5.34 10.35
N GLU A 27 -8.89 4.15 10.83
CA GLU A 27 -7.52 3.70 11.01
C GLU A 27 -6.77 3.65 9.67
N LEU A 28 -7.39 3.09 8.61
CA LEU A 28 -6.82 3.14 7.27
C LEU A 28 -6.56 4.59 6.84
N LYS A 29 -7.55 5.48 7.02
CA LYS A 29 -7.39 6.89 6.68
C LYS A 29 -6.22 7.53 7.45
N GLU A 30 -6.09 7.27 8.74
CA GLU A 30 -5.01 7.79 9.58
C GLU A 30 -3.64 7.29 9.09
N ILE A 31 -3.50 5.99 8.81
CA ILE A 31 -2.27 5.41 8.26
C ILE A 31 -1.93 6.04 6.91
N LEU A 32 -2.91 6.17 6.01
CA LEU A 32 -2.69 6.80 4.71
C LEU A 32 -2.30 8.28 4.86
N GLN A 33 -2.92 9.02 5.78
CA GLN A 33 -2.55 10.41 6.05
C GLN A 33 -1.15 10.53 6.65
N GLU A 34 -0.80 9.66 7.60
CA GLU A 34 0.49 9.63 8.26
C GLU A 34 1.62 9.31 7.27
N THR A 35 1.42 8.29 6.42
CA THR A 35 2.39 7.96 5.37
C THR A 35 2.61 9.16 4.46
N LEU A 36 1.56 9.89 4.09
CA LEU A 36 1.64 11.13 3.30
C LEU A 36 2.41 12.26 3.99
N ILE A 37 2.22 12.47 5.29
CA ILE A 37 2.97 13.47 6.08
C ILE A 37 4.46 13.12 6.18
N LYS A 38 4.78 11.82 6.26
CA LYS A 38 6.15 11.31 6.42
C LYS A 38 6.92 11.14 5.11
N SER A 39 6.42 11.67 3.99
CA SER A 39 7.08 11.51 2.67
C SER A 39 8.44 12.19 2.63
N ARG A 40 9.35 11.53 1.91
CA ARG A 40 10.80 11.76 1.79
C ARG A 40 11.22 13.22 2.02
N ASP A 41 11.91 13.39 3.13
CA ASP A 41 12.50 14.62 3.65
C ASP A 41 11.49 15.63 4.19
N PHE A 42 11.85 16.24 5.31
CA PHE A 42 11.22 17.39 5.96
C PHE A 42 11.35 18.64 5.05
N VAL A 43 10.94 18.50 3.79
CA VAL A 43 10.98 19.51 2.73
C VAL A 43 9.53 19.88 2.47
N PRO A 44 9.14 21.13 2.74
CA PRO A 44 7.85 21.63 2.32
C PRO A 44 7.70 21.35 0.82
N ASN A 45 6.69 20.57 0.43
CA ASN A 45 6.34 20.18 -0.95
C ASN A 45 6.91 18.85 -1.50
N ALA A 46 7.49 17.96 -0.69
CA ALA A 46 7.78 16.60 -1.17
C ALA A 46 6.48 15.86 -1.55
N THR A 47 6.37 15.44 -2.81
CA THR A 47 5.26 14.63 -3.31
C THR A 47 5.41 13.19 -2.84
N ASN A 48 4.47 12.71 -2.03
CA ASN A 48 4.41 11.29 -1.69
C ASN A 48 3.78 10.51 -2.85
N SER A 49 4.26 9.30 -3.11
CA SER A 49 3.68 8.42 -4.11
C SER A 49 3.42 7.03 -3.56
N TRP A 50 2.34 6.38 -3.99
CA TRP A 50 2.31 4.91 -3.94
C TRP A 50 2.86 4.38 -5.25
N ILE A 51 3.64 3.30 -5.18
CA ILE A 51 4.34 2.76 -6.35
C ILE A 51 3.85 1.35 -6.60
N TYR A 52 3.45 1.10 -7.85
CA TYR A 52 3.18 -0.21 -8.40
C TYR A 52 4.28 -0.57 -9.41
N ASP A 53 4.79 -1.80 -9.31
CA ASP A 53 5.69 -2.38 -10.31
C ASP A 53 4.89 -2.79 -11.55
N ASN A 54 5.14 -2.12 -12.67
CA ASN A 54 4.44 -2.34 -13.92
C ASN A 54 5.36 -2.91 -15.00
N SER A 55 6.41 -3.65 -14.61
CA SER A 55 7.34 -4.29 -15.54
C SER A 55 6.65 -5.28 -16.49
N GLU A 56 5.55 -5.89 -16.05
CA GLU A 56 4.71 -6.80 -16.86
C GLU A 56 3.57 -6.09 -17.61
N LYS A 57 3.45 -4.76 -17.49
CA LYS A 57 2.39 -3.95 -18.12
C LYS A 57 0.97 -4.43 -17.81
N ASP A 58 0.75 -4.88 -16.58
CA ASP A 58 -0.46 -5.58 -16.14
C ASP A 58 -1.36 -4.71 -15.24
N TYR A 59 -1.02 -3.44 -15.01
CA TYR A 59 -1.79 -2.56 -14.11
C TYR A 59 -3.29 -2.50 -14.41
N GLU A 60 -3.69 -2.51 -15.69
CA GLU A 60 -5.11 -2.42 -16.09
C GLU A 60 -5.82 -3.79 -16.10
N THR A 61 -5.08 -4.89 -16.10
CA THR A 61 -5.64 -6.25 -16.29
C THR A 61 -5.55 -7.13 -15.05
N LYS A 62 -4.76 -6.72 -14.04
CA LYS A 62 -4.53 -7.51 -12.84
C LYS A 62 -5.68 -7.36 -11.85
N ASP A 63 -6.12 -8.49 -11.32
CA ASP A 63 -7.22 -8.53 -10.35
C ASP A 63 -6.83 -8.00 -8.95
N THR A 64 -5.53 -7.85 -8.67
CA THR A 64 -5.03 -7.41 -7.36
C THR A 64 -3.77 -6.59 -7.52
N LEU A 65 -3.76 -5.40 -6.90
CA LEU A 65 -2.62 -4.50 -6.91
C LEU A 65 -1.92 -4.55 -5.56
N ILE A 66 -0.59 -4.62 -5.57
CA ILE A 66 0.22 -4.47 -4.37
C ILE A 66 0.89 -3.10 -4.43
N LEU A 67 0.53 -2.25 -3.48
CA LEU A 67 0.95 -0.85 -3.42
C LEU A 67 1.84 -0.63 -2.22
N ASN A 68 3.03 -0.11 -2.49
CA ASN A 68 4.01 0.22 -1.47
C ASN A 68 3.97 1.74 -1.19
N THR A 69 3.72 2.14 0.06
CA THR A 69 3.61 3.57 0.42
C THR A 69 4.99 4.23 0.47
N ALA A 70 5.29 5.23 -0.37
CA ALA A 70 6.67 5.74 -0.52
C ALA A 70 7.31 6.23 0.78
N ARG A 71 8.28 5.44 1.24
CA ARG A 71 9.40 5.86 2.08
C ARG A 71 10.71 5.20 1.64
N SER A 72 10.75 4.61 0.42
CA SER A 72 11.98 4.04 -0.15
C SER A 72 12.65 4.94 -1.20
N LEU A 73 13.93 5.31 -0.99
CA LEU A 73 14.83 5.88 -1.98
C LEU A 73 15.15 4.88 -3.11
N LYS A 74 15.06 3.57 -2.82
CA LYS A 74 15.47 2.50 -3.71
C LYS A 74 14.26 2.00 -4.50
N ARG A 75 14.28 2.27 -5.81
CA ARG A 75 13.33 1.69 -6.76
C ARG A 75 14.04 0.51 -7.41
N ASP A 76 13.60 -0.70 -7.11
CA ASP A 76 14.10 -1.92 -7.77
C ASP A 76 13.38 -2.17 -9.11
N TYR A 77 12.40 -1.33 -9.47
CA TYR A 77 11.56 -1.46 -10.65
C TYR A 77 11.84 -0.33 -11.64
N CYS A 78 11.95 -0.66 -12.92
CA CYS A 78 12.21 0.32 -13.96
C CYS A 78 10.93 0.84 -14.63
N GLN A 79 9.88 0.02 -14.80
CA GLN A 79 8.56 0.49 -15.25
C GLN A 79 7.62 0.62 -14.06
N THR A 80 7.08 1.81 -13.82
CA THR A 80 6.23 2.05 -12.65
C THR A 80 4.96 2.82 -12.97
N ILE A 81 3.91 2.51 -12.19
CA ILE A 81 2.75 3.38 -12.05
C ILE A 81 2.86 4.05 -10.68
N ASN A 82 2.96 5.38 -10.68
CA ASN A 82 3.07 6.18 -9.48
C ASN A 82 1.76 6.88 -9.21
N TRP A 83 1.28 6.79 -7.97
CA TRP A 83 0.11 7.49 -7.49
C TRP A 83 0.60 8.67 -6.68
N THR A 84 0.87 9.79 -7.35
CA THR A 84 1.55 10.93 -6.76
C THR A 84 0.55 11.86 -6.09
N PHE A 85 0.56 11.90 -4.76
CA PHE A 85 -0.37 12.67 -3.95
C PHE A 85 0.09 14.12 -3.80
N TYR A 86 -0.80 15.05 -4.13
CA TYR A 86 -0.62 16.49 -3.91
C TYR A 86 -1.55 17.05 -2.82
N LYS A 87 -2.51 16.23 -2.38
CA LYS A 87 -3.27 16.38 -1.12
C LYS A 87 -3.54 14.98 -0.56
N TRP A 88 -3.95 14.88 0.71
CA TRP A 88 -4.13 13.58 1.36
C TRP A 88 -5.04 12.60 0.60
N ASN A 89 -6.04 13.12 -0.11
CA ASN A 89 -6.98 12.34 -0.92
C ASN A 89 -6.99 12.76 -2.39
N LYS A 90 -5.97 13.47 -2.87
CA LYS A 90 -5.90 13.85 -4.28
C LYS A 90 -4.53 13.47 -4.83
N PHE A 91 -4.56 12.69 -5.91
CA PHE A 91 -3.37 12.16 -6.53
C PHE A 91 -3.46 12.22 -8.04
N GLN A 92 -2.29 12.15 -8.66
CA GLN A 92 -2.10 12.06 -10.10
C GLN A 92 -1.54 10.67 -10.39
N LEU A 93 -2.14 9.96 -11.34
CA LEU A 93 -1.65 8.68 -11.82
C LEU A 93 -0.61 8.93 -12.91
N GLU A 94 0.60 8.39 -12.73
CA GLU A 94 1.73 8.72 -13.57
C GLU A 94 2.46 7.45 -14.01
N VAL A 95 2.60 7.27 -15.33
CA VAL A 95 3.38 6.18 -15.92
C VAL A 95 4.79 6.67 -16.15
N ALA A 96 5.77 5.96 -15.59
CA ALA A 96 7.19 6.26 -15.76
C ALA A 96 7.96 5.02 -16.21
N ASP A 97 8.92 5.24 -17.11
CA ASP A 97 9.88 4.25 -17.58
C ASP A 97 11.29 4.77 -17.29
N TYR A 98 11.93 4.14 -16.31
CA TYR A 98 13.29 4.35 -15.86
C TYR A 98 14.26 3.29 -16.42
N CYS A 99 13.81 2.40 -17.31
CA CYS A 99 14.65 1.34 -17.87
C CYS A 99 15.68 1.88 -18.86
N ASN A 100 15.35 2.98 -19.53
CA ASN A 100 16.18 3.61 -20.54
C ASN A 100 16.59 5.02 -20.09
N GLU A 101 17.81 5.44 -20.43
CA GLU A 101 18.27 6.81 -20.21
C GLU A 101 18.12 7.65 -21.51
N PRO A 102 17.57 8.88 -21.43
CA PRO A 102 17.02 9.51 -20.24
C PRO A 102 15.68 8.86 -19.81
N PRO A 103 15.39 8.79 -18.50
CA PRO A 103 14.10 8.31 -18.03
C PRO A 103 12.95 9.07 -18.68
N THR A 104 11.88 8.35 -19.01
CA THR A 104 10.69 8.93 -19.63
C THR A 104 9.49 8.85 -18.70
N LYS A 105 8.61 9.85 -18.79
CA LYS A 105 7.36 9.91 -18.05
C LYS A 105 6.28 10.39 -18.99
N LEU A 106 5.13 9.71 -18.99
CA LEU A 106 4.00 10.17 -19.78
C LEU A 106 3.47 11.48 -19.19
N ALA A 107 3.25 12.47 -20.06
CA ALA A 107 2.61 13.71 -19.68
C ALA A 107 1.17 13.42 -19.25
N SER A 108 0.83 13.84 -18.04
CA SER A 108 -0.52 13.62 -17.51
C SER A 108 -1.55 14.52 -18.17
N LYS A 109 -2.78 14.01 -18.19
CA LYS A 109 -3.99 14.63 -18.74
C LYS A 109 -5.01 14.76 -17.62
N ASP A 110 -6.08 15.51 -17.86
CA ASP A 110 -7.15 15.71 -16.86
C ASP A 110 -7.74 14.41 -16.32
N LYS A 111 -7.78 13.36 -17.14
CA LYS A 111 -8.26 12.02 -16.76
C LYS A 111 -7.36 11.30 -15.74
N ASP A 112 -6.12 11.75 -15.56
CA ASP A 112 -5.14 11.12 -14.68
C ASP A 112 -5.17 11.72 -13.26
N TYR A 113 -6.02 12.71 -12.99
CA TYR A 113 -6.15 13.37 -11.69
C TYR A 113 -7.34 12.82 -10.90
N PHE A 114 -7.08 12.18 -9.77
CA PHE A 114 -8.10 11.47 -9.00
C PHE A 114 -8.28 12.04 -7.61
N GLN A 115 -9.51 11.93 -7.12
CA GLN A 115 -9.83 12.02 -5.71
C GLN A 115 -10.06 10.62 -5.14
N LEU A 116 -9.30 10.27 -4.10
CA LEU A 116 -9.43 9.04 -3.35
C LEU A 116 -10.62 9.15 -2.38
N LEU A 117 -11.54 8.19 -2.46
CA LEU A 117 -12.65 8.04 -1.51
C LEU A 117 -12.52 6.69 -0.80
N ILE A 118 -12.70 6.71 0.53
CA ILE A 118 -12.73 5.50 1.36
C ILE A 118 -14.17 5.24 1.79
N LYS A 119 -14.72 4.09 1.42
CA LYS A 119 -16.06 3.66 1.84
C LYS A 119 -16.00 2.31 2.53
N GLU A 120 -16.87 2.13 3.50
CA GLU A 120 -17.08 0.84 4.14
C GLU A 120 -18.48 0.36 3.73
N THR A 121 -18.58 -0.88 3.28
CA THR A 121 -19.83 -1.51 2.85
C THR A 121 -19.73 -2.99 3.15
N ASP A 122 -20.72 -3.53 3.86
CA ASP A 122 -20.77 -4.94 4.28
C ASP A 122 -19.50 -5.40 5.05
N GLY A 123 -18.96 -4.52 5.89
CA GLY A 123 -17.74 -4.78 6.68
C GLY A 123 -16.44 -4.79 5.87
N LYS A 124 -16.51 -4.43 4.58
CA LYS A 124 -15.35 -4.34 3.68
C LYS A 124 -15.03 -2.90 3.36
N ILE A 125 -13.74 -2.57 3.40
CA ILE A 125 -13.24 -1.25 3.03
C ILE A 125 -12.93 -1.23 1.54
N HIS A 126 -13.37 -0.16 0.88
CA HIS A 126 -13.15 0.07 -0.53
C HIS A 126 -12.47 1.41 -0.75
N LEU A 127 -11.44 1.42 -1.59
CA LEU A 127 -10.88 2.61 -2.20
C LEU A 127 -11.57 2.86 -3.54
N MET A 128 -12.06 4.07 -3.76
CA MET A 128 -12.69 4.46 -5.02
C MET A 128 -12.00 5.67 -5.59
N PHE A 129 -11.71 5.64 -6.90
CA PHE A 129 -11.06 6.75 -7.59
C PHE A 129 -12.08 7.54 -8.37
N GLN A 130 -12.21 8.80 -7.98
CA GLN A 130 -13.12 9.73 -8.61
C GLN A 130 -12.34 10.68 -9.51
N ASN A 131 -12.71 10.72 -10.80
CA ASN A 131 -12.24 11.71 -11.76
C ASN A 131 -13.46 12.39 -12.40
N GLN A 132 -13.44 13.72 -12.52
CA GLN A 132 -14.55 14.50 -13.12
C GLN A 132 -15.95 14.11 -12.59
N ASN A 133 -16.06 13.91 -11.28
CA ASN A 133 -17.25 13.46 -10.54
C ASN A 133 -17.71 12.01 -10.78
N ASN A 134 -17.08 11.27 -11.69
CA ASN A 134 -17.37 9.86 -11.94
C ASN A 134 -16.39 8.96 -11.19
N ILE A 135 -16.89 7.84 -10.69
CA ILE A 135 -16.03 6.78 -10.15
C ILE A 135 -15.48 6.00 -11.36
N GLN A 136 -14.16 6.02 -11.51
CA GLN A 136 -13.46 5.28 -12.57
C GLN A 136 -13.11 3.88 -12.07
N ASP A 137 -12.52 3.81 -10.87
CA ASP A 137 -12.04 2.55 -10.31
C ASP A 137 -12.55 2.33 -8.88
N LYS A 138 -12.67 1.06 -8.51
CA LYS A 138 -13.06 0.61 -7.18
C LYS A 138 -12.23 -0.62 -6.81
N PHE A 139 -11.52 -0.51 -5.69
CA PHE A 139 -10.69 -1.57 -5.12
C PHE A 139 -11.23 -1.93 -3.74
N GLU A 140 -11.38 -3.22 -3.46
CA GLU A 140 -11.55 -3.74 -2.10
C GLU A 140 -10.17 -3.86 -1.45
N ILE A 141 -10.03 -3.43 -0.20
CA ILE A 141 -8.80 -3.65 0.56
C ILE A 141 -8.83 -5.07 1.13
N ILE A 142 -7.87 -5.88 0.70
CA ILE A 142 -7.70 -7.27 1.12
C ILE A 142 -6.76 -7.32 2.32
N GLU A 143 -5.68 -6.52 2.29
CA GLU A 143 -4.64 -6.57 3.31
C GLU A 143 -3.93 -5.22 3.49
N LEU A 144 -3.60 -4.89 4.74
CA LEU A 144 -2.67 -3.83 5.06
C LEU A 144 -1.63 -4.39 6.04
N VAL A 145 -0.36 -4.38 5.63
CA VAL A 145 0.75 -4.91 6.42
C VAL A 145 1.68 -3.77 6.80
N GLU A 146 1.94 -3.62 8.10
CA GLU A 146 3.04 -2.79 8.58
C GLU A 146 4.36 -3.51 8.33
N ASN A 147 5.29 -2.82 7.65
CA ASN A 147 6.59 -3.37 7.34
C ASN A 147 7.58 -3.08 8.48
N LEU A 148 8.36 -4.08 8.87
CA LEU A 148 9.38 -3.93 9.90
C LEU A 148 10.42 -2.88 9.51
N PRO A 149 10.88 -2.02 10.44
CA PRO A 149 11.98 -1.09 10.17
C PRO A 149 13.28 -1.85 9.92
N LEU A 150 14.06 -1.45 8.92
CA LEU A 150 15.41 -2.01 8.68
C LEU A 150 16.42 -1.39 9.65
N GLU A 151 17.37 -2.21 10.11
CA GLU A 151 18.40 -1.82 11.09
C GLU A 151 19.42 -0.78 10.57
N ASN A 152 19.51 -0.53 9.25
CA ASN A 152 20.65 0.17 8.63
C ASN A 152 20.29 1.36 7.71
N ASP A 153 19.38 2.26 8.10
CA ASP A 153 18.96 3.45 7.30
C ASP A 153 18.53 3.14 5.85
N SER A 154 18.35 1.86 5.53
CA SER A 154 17.90 1.42 4.23
C SER A 154 16.43 1.73 4.13
N SER A 155 16.11 2.47 3.08
CA SER A 155 14.78 3.02 2.85
C SER A 155 13.75 1.90 2.62
N GLN A 156 12.80 1.74 3.54
CA GLN A 156 11.68 0.79 3.40
C GLN A 156 10.35 1.53 3.50
N PHE A 157 9.36 1.05 2.76
CA PHE A 157 7.97 1.50 2.84
C PHE A 157 7.41 1.17 4.23
N ALA A 158 6.69 2.08 4.90
CA ALA A 158 6.13 1.81 6.23
C ALA A 158 4.98 0.78 6.17
N TYR A 159 4.19 0.81 5.10
CA TYR A 159 3.08 -0.10 4.90
C TYR A 159 3.03 -0.65 3.47
N THR A 160 2.51 -1.86 3.35
CA THR A 160 2.16 -2.52 2.09
C THR A 160 0.65 -2.71 2.05
N LEU A 161 0.01 -2.21 1.00
CA LEU A 161 -1.44 -2.31 0.77
C LEU A 161 -1.71 -3.30 -0.36
N LYS A 162 -2.71 -4.16 -0.18
CA LYS A 162 -3.17 -5.14 -1.17
C LYS A 162 -4.68 -5.11 -1.34
#